data_AF-A0A969HT69-F1
#
_entry.id   AF-A0A969HT69-F1
#
_cell.length_a   1.000
_cell.length_b   1.000
_cell.length_c   1.000
_cell.angle_alpha   90.00
_cell.angle_beta   90.00
_cell.angle_gamma   90.00
#
_symmetry.space_group_name_H-M   'P 1'
#
loop_
_entity.id
_entity.type
_entity.pdbx_description
1 polymer ?
#
loop_
_entity_poly.entity_id
_entity_poly.type
_entity_poly.pdbx_seq_one_letter_code
_entity_poly.pdbx_strand_id
1 'polypeptide(L)'
;MHKGRGYSWWGQVAPSLVLLVLLFVVLTSGYNVAVPLGEGPDEPGHLRYVLFLVSTQRLPVQRPAPQSSDVPGEGHQPPLAYLLYLPAVAWLAPTEHVLLLTSNPAFVWNGGTEHAAFVRGSNQYF
;
A
#
# COMPACT_ATOMS: atom_id res chain seq x y z
N MET A 1 -53.37 -6.62 17.12
CA MET A 1 -52.10 -7.09 17.75
C MET A 1 -51.16 -7.54 16.64
N HIS A 2 -50.25 -6.67 16.20
CA HIS A 2 -49.28 -6.98 15.14
C HIS A 2 -47.94 -7.34 15.81
N LYS A 3 -47.53 -8.61 15.78
CA LYS A 3 -46.19 -9.02 16.22
C LYS A 3 -45.16 -8.44 15.24
N GLY A 4 -44.37 -7.47 15.69
CA GLY A 4 -43.22 -6.97 14.94
C GLY A 4 -42.16 -8.06 14.84
N ARG A 5 -41.78 -8.42 13.61
CA ARG A 5 -40.62 -9.28 13.35
C ARG A 5 -39.38 -8.47 13.72
N GLY A 6 -38.78 -8.79 14.86
CA GLY A 6 -37.48 -8.24 15.25
C GLY A 6 -36.41 -8.76 14.30
N TYR A 7 -35.90 -7.91 13.42
CA TYR A 7 -34.68 -8.21 12.68
C TYR A 7 -33.52 -8.12 13.66
N SER A 8 -32.94 -9.27 14.00
CA SER A 8 -31.69 -9.36 14.73
C SER A 8 -30.57 -8.80 13.85
N TRP A 9 -30.01 -7.65 14.25
CA TRP A 9 -28.86 -7.02 13.61
C TRP A 9 -27.57 -7.88 13.68
N TRP A 10 -27.59 -8.96 14.46
CA TRP A 10 -26.42 -9.78 14.80
C TRP A 10 -26.53 -11.22 14.29
N GLY A 11 -27.50 -11.53 13.43
CA GLY A 11 -28.02 -12.89 13.30
C GLY A 11 -27.37 -13.81 12.27
N GLN A 12 -26.99 -13.35 11.07
CA GLN A 12 -26.53 -14.26 10.02
C GLN A 12 -25.56 -13.53 9.08
N VAL A 13 -24.28 -13.90 9.13
CA VAL A 13 -23.36 -13.58 8.03
C VAL A 13 -23.83 -14.42 6.85
N ALA A 14 -24.29 -13.77 5.77
CA ALA A 14 -24.72 -14.51 4.59
C ALA A 14 -23.57 -15.41 4.10
N PRO A 15 -23.80 -16.70 3.80
CA PRO A 15 -22.75 -17.59 3.30
C PRO A 15 -22.03 -17.03 2.07
N SER A 16 -22.72 -16.21 1.27
CA SER A 16 -22.15 -15.46 0.15
C SER A 16 -21.08 -14.45 0.58
N LEU A 17 -21.27 -13.75 1.70
CA LEU A 17 -20.28 -12.81 2.22
C LEU A 17 -19.04 -13.56 2.71
N VAL A 18 -19.20 -14.70 3.38
CA VAL A 18 -18.07 -15.55 3.78
C VAL A 18 -17.30 -16.02 2.56
N LEU A 19 -17.99 -16.52 1.53
CA LEU A 19 -17.37 -16.95 0.28
C LEU A 19 -16.62 -15.82 -0.41
N LEU A 20 -17.20 -14.62 -0.44
CA LEU A 20 -16.56 -13.43 -1.02
C LEU A 20 -15.28 -13.03 -0.28
N VAL A 21 -15.31 -13.05 1.06
CA VAL A 21 -14.12 -12.77 1.88
C VAL A 21 -13.06 -13.84 1.66
N LEU A 22 -13.42 -15.13 1.61
CA LEU A 22 -12.47 -16.21 1.32
C LEU A 22 -11.84 -16.04 -0.06
N LEU A 23 -12.65 -15.75 -1.09
CA LEU A 23 -12.15 -15.49 -2.44
C LEU A 23 -11.18 -14.30 -2.47
N PHE A 24 -11.54 -13.21 -1.80
CA PHE A 24 -10.66 -12.04 -1.65
C PHE A 24 -9.32 -12.42 -1.00
N VAL A 25 -9.35 -13.18 0.11
CA VAL A 25 -8.14 -13.62 0.82
C VAL A 25 -7.27 -14.53 -0.06
N VAL A 26 -7.86 -15.44 -0.82
CA VAL A 26 -7.11 -16.32 -1.74
C VAL A 26 -6.46 -15.52 -2.86
N LEU A 27 -7.21 -14.61 -3.50
CA LEU A 27 -6.69 -13.78 -4.58
C LEU A 27 -5.61 -12.82 -4.11
N THR A 28 -5.81 -12.14 -2.99
CA THR A 28 -4.80 -11.21 -2.45
C THR A 28 -3.54 -11.95 -2.02
N SER A 29 -3.66 -13.14 -1.44
CA SER A 29 -2.50 -13.97 -1.10
C SER A 29 -1.73 -14.40 -2.35
N GLY A 30 -2.43 -14.84 -3.39
CA GLY A 30 -1.80 -15.18 -4.68
C GLY A 30 -1.09 -14.00 -5.32
N TYR A 31 -1.69 -12.80 -5.27
CA TYR A 31 -1.05 -11.56 -5.72
C TYR A 31 0.23 -11.26 -4.93
N ASN A 32 0.20 -11.32 -3.60
CA ASN A 32 1.35 -11.06 -2.74
C ASN A 32 2.49 -12.09 -2.89
N VAL A 33 2.20 -13.29 -3.41
CA VAL A 33 3.21 -14.28 -3.79
C VAL A 33 3.85 -13.94 -5.14
N ALA A 34 3.05 -13.48 -6.10
CA ALA A 34 3.51 -13.16 -7.46
C ALA A 34 4.24 -11.81 -7.54
N VAL A 35 3.79 -10.82 -6.77
CA VAL A 35 4.35 -9.48 -6.66
C VAL A 35 4.70 -9.27 -5.18
N PRO A 36 5.99 -9.34 -4.83
CA PRO A 36 6.40 -9.16 -3.44
C PRO A 36 5.98 -7.82 -2.85
N LEU A 37 5.80 -7.80 -1.53
CA LEU A 37 5.51 -6.58 -0.78
C LEU A 37 6.53 -5.48 -1.06
N GLY A 38 6.04 -4.29 -1.42
CA GLY A 38 6.84 -3.14 -1.77
C GLY A 38 7.30 -3.11 -3.23
N GLU A 39 6.93 -4.11 -4.04
CA GLU A 39 7.25 -4.14 -5.48
C GLU A 39 6.03 -3.86 -6.35
N GLY A 40 4.83 -3.69 -5.77
CA GLY A 40 3.69 -3.16 -6.49
C GLY A 40 3.96 -1.74 -7.01
N PRO A 41 3.32 -1.32 -8.13
CA PRO A 41 3.61 -0.05 -8.81
C PRO A 41 3.59 1.17 -7.88
N ASP A 42 2.56 1.27 -7.04
CA ASP A 42 2.33 2.44 -6.19
C ASP A 42 2.70 2.18 -4.71
N GLU A 43 2.98 0.93 -4.34
CA GLU A 43 3.26 0.53 -2.96
C GLU A 43 4.42 1.32 -2.33
N PRO A 44 5.57 1.52 -3.01
CA PRO A 44 6.63 2.38 -2.51
C PRO A 44 6.26 3.85 -2.35
N GLY A 45 5.43 4.35 -3.25
CA GLY A 45 4.92 5.71 -3.18
C GLY A 45 4.12 5.91 -1.89
N HIS A 46 3.24 4.95 -1.58
CA HIS A 46 2.43 4.98 -0.38
C HIS A 46 3.29 4.88 0.88
N LEU A 47 4.23 3.93 0.93
CA LEU A 47 5.12 3.77 2.08
C LEU A 47 5.99 5.02 2.28
N ARG A 48 6.53 5.61 1.19
CA ARG A 48 7.31 6.85 1.26
C ARG A 48 6.51 8.00 1.88
N TYR A 49 5.21 8.08 1.62
CA TYR A 49 4.36 9.08 2.28
C TYR A 49 4.30 8.83 3.80
N VAL A 50 4.03 7.60 4.26
CA VAL A 50 3.99 7.31 5.70
C VAL A 50 5.35 7.58 6.37
N LEU A 51 6.46 7.18 5.72
CA LEU A 51 7.82 7.44 6.19
C LEU A 51 8.15 8.94 6.24
N PHE A 52 7.65 9.72 5.28
CA PHE A 52 7.74 11.18 5.30
C PHE A 52 6.98 11.79 6.48
N LEU A 53 5.77 11.32 6.78
CA LEU A 53 4.97 11.82 7.89
C LEU A 53 5.63 11.55 9.24
N VAL A 54 6.13 10.32 9.47
CA VAL A 54 6.79 9.95 10.74
C VAL A 54 8.12 10.69 10.91
N SER A 55 8.86 10.93 9.82
CA SER A 55 10.16 11.63 9.87
C SER A 55 10.04 13.14 10.02
N THR A 56 9.03 13.77 9.41
CA THR A 56 8.92 15.24 9.35
C THR A 56 7.80 15.84 10.19
N GLN A 57 6.84 15.01 10.63
CA GLN A 57 5.65 15.44 11.39
C GLN A 57 4.84 16.57 10.74
N ARG A 58 4.88 16.66 9.41
CA ARG A 58 4.09 17.62 8.62
C ARG A 58 3.51 16.96 7.38
N LEU A 59 2.50 17.59 6.79
CA LEU A 59 1.94 17.15 5.51
C LEU A 59 2.91 17.47 4.34
N PRO A 60 2.92 16.64 3.29
CA PRO A 60 3.76 16.86 2.12
C PRO A 60 3.23 18.05 1.31
N VAL A 61 4.16 18.82 0.77
CA VAL A 61 3.89 19.94 -0.13
C VAL A 61 4.09 19.46 -1.56
N GLN A 62 3.06 19.66 -2.39
CA GLN A 62 3.16 19.49 -3.83
C GLN A 62 3.80 20.72 -4.46
N ARG A 63 4.73 20.50 -5.39
CA ARG A 63 5.41 21.57 -6.11
C ARG A 63 5.30 21.34 -7.62
N PRO A 64 5.13 22.39 -8.43
CA PRO A 64 5.16 22.27 -9.88
C PRO A 64 6.58 21.98 -10.37
N ALA A 65 6.71 21.44 -11.58
CA ALA A 65 8.02 21.31 -12.22
C ALA A 65 8.64 22.70 -12.48
N PRO A 66 9.97 22.87 -12.34
CA PRO A 66 10.99 21.82 -12.15
C PRO A 66 11.22 21.44 -10.67
N GLN A 67 10.49 22.02 -9.72
CA GLN A 67 10.65 21.68 -8.30
C GLN A 67 10.07 20.29 -8.00
N SER A 68 10.69 19.56 -7.07
CA SER A 68 10.18 18.27 -6.61
C SER A 68 9.19 18.44 -5.46
N SER A 69 8.04 17.79 -5.56
CA SER A 69 7.14 17.55 -4.43
C SER A 69 7.85 16.75 -3.33
N ASP A 70 7.45 16.93 -2.08
CA ASP A 70 8.03 16.20 -0.95
C ASP A 70 7.88 14.67 -1.09
N VAL A 71 6.72 14.24 -1.62
CA VAL A 71 6.43 12.84 -1.97
C VAL A 71 5.99 12.83 -3.44
N PRO A 72 6.90 12.58 -4.39
CA PRO A 72 6.55 12.49 -5.80
C PRO A 72 5.55 11.36 -6.06
N GLY A 73 4.64 11.53 -7.02
CA GLY A 73 3.55 10.58 -7.28
C GLY A 73 2.44 10.71 -6.24
N GLU A 74 2.65 10.26 -5.01
CA GLU A 74 1.58 10.06 -4.02
C GLU A 74 1.25 11.25 -3.12
N GLY A 75 2.07 12.30 -3.10
CA GLY A 75 1.86 13.46 -2.21
C GLY A 75 0.57 14.25 -2.48
N HIS A 76 -0.14 13.95 -3.57
CA HIS A 76 -1.44 14.52 -3.88
C HIS A 76 -2.62 13.80 -3.21
N GLN A 77 -2.40 12.59 -2.69
CA GLN A 77 -3.47 11.82 -2.08
C GLN A 77 -3.89 12.38 -0.72
N PRO A 78 -5.18 12.24 -0.33
CA PRO A 78 -5.66 12.69 0.98
C PRO A 78 -4.89 12.04 2.15
N PRO A 79 -4.52 12.80 3.19
CA PRO A 79 -3.57 12.34 4.21
C PRO A 79 -4.14 11.30 5.17
N LEU A 80 -5.47 11.16 5.26
CA LEU A 80 -6.11 10.33 6.30
C LEU A 80 -5.63 8.88 6.26
N ALA A 81 -5.55 8.27 5.08
CA ALA A 81 -5.09 6.89 4.93
C ALA A 81 -3.67 6.70 5.50
N TYR A 82 -2.78 7.64 5.21
CA TYR A 82 -1.38 7.60 5.65
C TYR A 82 -1.20 7.87 7.14
N LEU A 83 -2.01 8.78 7.70
CA LEU A 83 -2.02 9.03 9.14
C LEU A 83 -2.44 7.79 9.94
N LEU A 84 -3.36 6.99 9.40
CA LEU A 84 -3.77 5.72 10.04
C LEU A 84 -2.66 4.66 10.02
N TYR A 85 -1.71 4.74 9.07
CA TYR A 85 -0.57 3.84 9.01
C TYR A 85 0.61 4.27 9.88
N LEU A 86 0.62 5.48 10.44
CA LEU A 86 1.71 5.96 11.28
C LEU A 86 2.09 5.00 12.42
N PRO A 87 1.15 4.42 13.19
CA PRO A 87 1.50 3.50 14.27
C PRO A 87 2.28 2.27 13.80
N ALA A 88 2.07 1.84 12.54
CA ALA A 88 2.76 0.68 11.97
C ALA A 88 4.24 0.94 11.68
N VAL A 89 4.68 2.21 11.61
CA VAL A 89 6.07 2.58 11.31
C VAL A 89 6.71 3.46 12.39
N ALA A 90 5.94 3.99 13.34
CA ALA A 90 6.42 4.92 14.37
C ALA A 90 7.48 4.33 15.31
N TRP A 91 7.63 3.01 15.35
CA TRP A 91 8.60 2.29 16.17
C TRP A 91 9.96 2.09 15.46
N LEU A 92 10.05 2.40 14.17
CA LEU A 92 11.29 2.32 13.40
C LEU A 92 12.28 3.39 13.86
N ALA A 93 13.58 3.07 13.78
CA ALA A 93 14.62 4.06 13.99
C ALA A 93 14.61 5.10 12.84
N PRO A 94 15.04 6.35 13.07
CA PRO A 94 15.08 7.37 12.02
C PRO A 94 15.88 6.96 10.77
N THR A 95 16.92 6.12 10.93
CA THR A 95 17.71 5.57 9.83
C THR A 95 16.96 4.56 8.97
N GLU A 96 15.87 3.99 9.48
CA GLU A 96 15.01 3.02 8.80
C GLU A 96 13.81 3.69 8.11
N HIS A 97 13.65 5.01 8.26
CA HIS A 97 12.63 5.79 7.55
C HIS A 97 12.99 6.09 6.09
N VAL A 98 13.86 5.28 5.49
CA VAL A 98 14.32 5.42 4.12
C VAL A 98 14.01 4.13 3.37
N LEU A 99 13.42 4.28 2.18
CA LEU A 99 13.11 3.18 1.30
C LEU A 99 14.13 3.14 0.17
N LEU A 100 15.00 2.12 0.17
CA LEU A 100 16.00 1.88 -0.87
C LEU A 100 15.47 0.83 -1.84
N LEU A 101 15.05 1.27 -3.03
CA LEU A 101 14.54 0.38 -4.07
C LEU A 101 15.26 0.62 -5.39
N THR A 102 15.47 -0.45 -6.13
CA THR A 102 16.01 -0.41 -7.49
C THR A 102 14.86 -0.62 -8.46
N SER A 103 14.57 0.36 -9.32
CA SER A 103 13.51 0.22 -10.32
C SER A 103 13.78 -0.97 -11.25
N ASN A 104 12.72 -1.69 -11.62
CA ASN A 104 12.81 -2.80 -12.54
C ASN A 104 12.70 -2.32 -14.00
N PRO A 105 13.75 -2.45 -14.83
CA PRO A 105 13.67 -2.07 -16.24
C PRO A 105 12.72 -2.97 -17.04
N ALA A 106 12.52 -4.22 -16.61
CA ALA A 106 11.60 -5.17 -17.22
C ALA A 106 10.16 -5.00 -16.71
N PHE A 107 9.87 -3.99 -15.88
CA PHE A 107 8.52 -3.71 -15.42
C PHE A 107 7.57 -3.46 -16.60
N VAL A 108 6.38 -4.04 -16.53
CA VAL A 108 5.39 -4.02 -17.61
C VAL A 108 5.00 -2.61 -18.05
N TRP A 109 4.97 -1.62 -17.14
CA TRP A 109 4.67 -0.23 -17.53
C TRP A 109 5.83 0.47 -18.24
N ASN A 110 7.05 -0.08 -18.15
CA ASN A 110 8.20 0.35 -18.94
C ASN A 110 8.30 -0.39 -20.28
N GLY A 111 7.30 -1.22 -20.64
CA GLY A 111 7.29 -2.02 -21.86
C GLY A 111 7.94 -3.40 -21.73
N GLY A 112 8.28 -3.82 -20.50
CA GLY A 112 8.78 -5.16 -20.23
C GLY A 112 7.68 -6.20 -19.96
N THR A 113 8.04 -7.31 -19.33
CA THR A 113 7.14 -8.46 -19.09
C THR A 113 6.93 -8.78 -17.61
N GLU A 114 7.61 -8.08 -16.70
CA GLU A 114 7.56 -8.35 -15.27
C GLU A 114 6.51 -7.48 -14.56
N HIS A 115 5.82 -8.05 -13.57
CA HIS A 115 4.79 -7.35 -12.81
C HIS A 115 5.35 -6.48 -11.68
N ALA A 116 6.54 -6.77 -11.19
CA ALA A 116 7.19 -6.02 -10.13
C ALA A 116 7.79 -4.71 -10.68
N ALA A 117 7.44 -3.58 -10.06
CA ALA A 117 8.00 -2.27 -10.41
C ALA A 117 9.42 -2.05 -9.90
N PHE A 118 9.85 -2.85 -8.91
CA PHE A 118 11.16 -2.77 -8.29
C PHE A 118 11.79 -4.16 -8.19
N VAL A 119 13.11 -4.20 -8.32
CA VAL A 119 13.90 -5.41 -8.14
C VAL A 119 14.28 -5.52 -6.67
N ARG A 120 14.09 -6.69 -6.08
CA ARG A 120 14.54 -6.96 -4.71
C ARG A 120 16.07 -6.82 -4.63
N GLY A 121 16.57 -6.00 -3.70
CA GLY A 121 17.98 -5.89 -3.33
C GLY A 121 18.48 -7.07 -2.49
N SER A 122 18.31 -8.32 -2.95
CA SER A 122 18.82 -9.50 -2.24
C SER A 122 19.67 -10.38 -3.16
N ASN A 123 20.98 -10.12 -3.19
CA ASN A 123 22.05 -11.09 -3.50
C ASN A 123 21.86 -12.04 -4.71
N GLN A 124 21.27 -11.60 -5.82
CA GLN A 124 21.39 -12.34 -7.08
C GLN A 124 21.99 -11.43 -8.14
N TYR A 125 23.32 -11.38 -8.10
CA TYR A 125 24.12 -11.11 -9.29
C TYR A 125 23.94 -12.29 -10.25
N PHE A 126 23.51 -12.00 -11.47
CA PHE A 126 23.93 -12.74 -12.66
C PHE A 126 24.29 -11.72 -13.73
#